data_AF-A0A834C3E9-F1
#
_entry.id   AF-A0A834C3E9-F1
#
_cell.length_a   1.000
_cell.length_b   1.000
_cell.length_c   1.000
_cell.angle_alpha   90.00
_cell.angle_beta   90.00
_cell.angle_gamma   90.00
#
_symmetry.space_group_name_H-M   'P 1'
#
loop_
_entity.id
_entity.type
_entity.pdbx_description
1 polymer ?
#
loop_
_entity_poly.entity_id
_entity_poly.type
_entity_poly.pdbx_seq_one_letter_code
_entity_poly.pdbx_strand_id
1 'polypeptide(L)'
;MDVFVDLCQSLGLPVWIAALLQSAKRLRSDHSRRKKAYRLLQRKLISHRVGVKDKSLPHQHQPTYVYPEEVKMLIRSAFPKDICGHPDPNHDEVVHITLEDLWKMEGRGSV
;
A
#
# COMPACT_ATOMS: atom_id res chain seq x y z
N MET A 1 6.80 3.80 -21.69
CA MET A 1 6.50 4.30 -20.33
C MET A 1 5.88 3.18 -19.53
N ASP A 2 6.23 3.06 -18.25
CA ASP A 2 5.64 2.06 -17.36
C ASP A 2 4.28 2.59 -16.89
N VAL A 3 3.19 1.97 -17.34
CA VAL A 3 1.80 2.38 -17.04
C VAL A 3 1.57 2.59 -15.53
N PHE A 4 2.25 1.83 -14.67
CA PHE A 4 2.11 2.01 -13.22
C PHE A 4 2.85 3.25 -12.70
N VAL A 5 3.96 3.65 -13.33
CA VAL A 5 4.66 4.89 -13.00
C VAL A 5 3.78 6.09 -13.37
N ASP A 6 3.21 6.08 -14.58
CA ASP A 6 2.32 7.16 -15.04
C ASP A 6 1.08 7.29 -14.13
N LEU A 7 0.51 6.16 -13.69
CA LEU A 7 -0.60 6.14 -12.74
C LEU A 7 -0.21 6.64 -11.33
N CYS A 8 1.00 6.35 -10.85
CA CYS A 8 1.46 6.89 -9.57
C CYS A 8 1.59 8.42 -9.65
N GLN A 9 2.22 8.91 -10.72
CA GLN A 9 2.42 10.35 -10.93
C GLN A 9 1.10 11.11 -11.07
N SER A 10 0.13 10.57 -11.82
CA SER A 10 -1.18 11.22 -12.01
C SER A 10 -2.01 11.31 -10.72
N LEU A 11 -1.76 10.41 -9.76
CA LEU A 11 -2.43 10.38 -8.46
C LEU A 11 -1.60 11.03 -7.34
N GLY A 12 -0.46 11.66 -7.66
CA GLY A 12 0.41 12.30 -6.66
C GLY A 12 1.05 11.32 -5.68
N LEU A 13 1.27 10.08 -6.10
CA LEU A 13 1.84 9.00 -5.30
C LEU A 13 3.31 8.74 -5.61
N PRO A 14 4.09 8.28 -4.62
CA PRO A 14 5.48 7.89 -4.81
C PRO A 14 5.65 6.80 -5.86
N VAL A 15 6.69 6.93 -6.71
CA VAL A 15 6.91 6.03 -7.85
C VAL A 15 7.32 4.63 -7.40
N TRP A 16 7.89 4.49 -6.20
CA TRP A 16 8.24 3.17 -5.66
C TRP A 16 7.04 2.21 -5.54
N ILE A 17 5.81 2.71 -5.47
CA ILE A 17 4.59 1.88 -5.44
C ILE A 17 4.41 1.14 -6.77
N ALA A 18 4.84 1.73 -7.90
CA ALA A 18 4.78 1.10 -9.22
C ALA A 18 5.55 -0.25 -9.25
N ALA A 19 6.70 -0.35 -8.58
CA ALA A 19 7.45 -1.60 -8.47
C ALA A 19 6.67 -2.70 -7.74
N LEU A 20 5.83 -2.34 -6.76
CA LEU A 20 4.94 -3.30 -6.10
C LEU A 20 3.84 -3.78 -7.04
N LEU A 21 3.26 -2.87 -7.84
CA LEU A 21 2.25 -3.19 -8.83
C LEU A 21 2.82 -4.11 -9.94
N GLN A 22 4.04 -3.85 -10.40
CA GLN A 22 4.75 -4.74 -11.33
C GLN A 22 4.93 -6.14 -10.74
N SER A 23 5.30 -6.23 -9.46
CA SER A 23 5.43 -7.51 -8.77
C SER A 23 4.09 -8.24 -8.63
N ALA A 24 2.99 -7.50 -8.38
CA ALA A 24 1.65 -8.05 -8.27
C ALA A 24 1.10 -8.53 -9.62
N LYS A 25 1.38 -7.83 -10.73
CA LYS A 25 0.92 -8.13 -12.10
C LYS A 25 1.18 -9.57 -12.55
N ARG A 26 2.20 -10.23 -11.99
CA ARG A 26 2.55 -11.64 -12.26
C ARG A 26 1.46 -12.65 -11.88
N LEU A 27 0.49 -12.27 -11.06
CA LEU A 27 -0.62 -13.15 -10.67
C LEU A 27 -1.69 -13.23 -11.77
N ARG A 28 -2.45 -14.33 -11.78
CA ARG A 28 -3.42 -14.65 -12.84
C ARG A 28 -4.72 -13.83 -12.79
N SER A 29 -5.18 -13.43 -11.60
CA SER A 29 -6.45 -12.71 -11.43
C SER A 29 -6.27 -11.37 -10.73
N ASP A 30 -7.06 -10.37 -11.14
CA ASP A 30 -7.04 -9.03 -10.57
C ASP A 30 -7.32 -9.02 -9.06
N HIS A 31 -8.25 -9.85 -8.58
CA HIS A 31 -8.48 -10.04 -7.15
C HIS A 31 -7.19 -10.43 -6.40
N SER A 32 -6.45 -11.41 -6.95
CA SER A 32 -5.17 -11.84 -6.38
C SER A 32 -4.10 -10.76 -6.49
N ARG A 33 -4.07 -10.01 -7.60
CA ARG A 33 -3.14 -8.88 -7.84
C ARG A 33 -3.37 -7.77 -6.82
N ARG A 34 -4.62 -7.36 -6.58
CA ARG A 34 -5.00 -6.37 -5.55
C ARG A 34 -4.57 -6.83 -4.16
N LYS A 35 -4.93 -8.06 -3.76
CA LYS A 35 -4.51 -8.62 -2.46
C LYS A 35 -2.99 -8.63 -2.32
N LYS A 36 -2.26 -8.98 -3.39
CA LYS A 36 -0.79 -8.96 -3.39
C LYS A 36 -0.24 -7.55 -3.26
N ALA A 37 -0.79 -6.57 -3.98
CA ALA A 37 -0.38 -5.17 -3.91
C ALA A 37 -0.52 -4.63 -2.49
N TYR A 38 -1.69 -4.79 -1.85
CA TYR A 38 -1.90 -4.38 -0.45
C TYR A 38 -0.95 -5.09 0.51
N ARG A 39 -0.74 -6.41 0.36
CA ARG A 39 0.22 -7.15 1.19
C ARG A 39 1.66 -6.67 1.04
N LEU A 40 2.08 -6.31 -0.18
CA LEU A 40 3.41 -5.76 -0.43
C LEU A 40 3.55 -4.37 0.18
N LEU A 41 2.51 -3.56 0.09
CA LEU A 41 2.45 -2.22 0.67
C LEU A 41 2.54 -2.29 2.21
N GLN A 42 1.72 -3.13 2.84
CA GLN A 42 1.75 -3.41 4.27
C GLN A 42 3.15 -3.86 4.73
N ARG A 43 3.77 -4.81 4.02
CA ARG A 43 5.14 -5.26 4.34
C ARG A 43 6.15 -4.11 4.29
N LYS A 44 6.05 -3.25 3.27
CA LYS A 44 6.94 -2.11 3.11
C LYS A 44 6.75 -1.09 4.23
N LEU A 45 5.50 -0.81 4.64
CA LEU A 45 5.19 0.05 5.79
C LEU A 45 5.74 -0.51 7.11
N ILE A 46 5.54 -1.80 7.38
CA ILE A 46 6.07 -2.48 8.57
C ILE A 46 7.60 -2.41 8.59
N SER A 47 8.25 -2.65 7.45
CA SER A 47 9.72 -2.55 7.33
C SER A 47 10.24 -1.15 7.63
N HIS A 48 9.44 -0.11 7.37
CA HIS A 48 9.77 1.29 7.68
C HIS A 48 9.21 1.74 9.04
N ARG A 49 8.61 0.83 9.81
CA ARG A 49 7.98 1.08 11.11
C ARG A 49 6.91 2.18 11.08
N VAL A 50 6.22 2.33 9.96
CA VAL A 50 5.14 3.33 9.82
C VAL A 50 3.95 2.89 10.69
N GLY A 51 3.58 3.75 11.65
CA GLY A 51 2.46 3.53 12.57
C GLY A 51 2.59 2.35 13.54
N VAL A 52 3.80 1.79 13.70
CA VAL A 52 4.06 0.76 14.70
C VAL A 52 4.22 1.47 16.05
N LYS A 53 3.12 1.54 16.82
CA LYS A 53 3.11 2.01 18.20
C LYS A 53 3.81 0.97 19.07
N ASP A 54 5.08 1.19 19.31
CA ASP A 54 5.89 0.54 20.35
C ASP A 54 6.45 -0.87 20.09
N LYS A 55 7.65 -1.09 20.63
CA LYS A 55 8.48 -2.31 20.46
C LYS A 55 8.05 -3.47 21.37
N SER A 56 7.07 -3.24 22.25
CA SER A 56 6.63 -4.14 23.31
C SER A 56 5.47 -5.06 22.91
N LEU A 57 4.77 -4.75 21.81
CA LEU A 57 3.74 -5.65 21.29
C LEU A 57 4.41 -6.87 20.64
N PRO A 58 4.02 -8.10 21.03
CA PRO A 58 4.62 -9.31 20.50
C PRO A 58 4.49 -9.31 18.98
N HIS A 59 5.44 -9.96 18.29
CA HIS A 59 5.54 -10.12 16.84
C HIS A 59 4.27 -10.62 16.10
N GLN A 60 3.16 -10.84 16.82
CA GLN A 60 1.90 -11.37 16.35
C GLN A 60 0.83 -10.31 16.02
N HIS A 61 0.93 -9.06 16.49
CA HIS A 61 -0.02 -8.01 16.08
C HIS A 61 0.52 -7.20 14.90
N GLN A 62 0.13 -7.58 13.68
CA GLN A 62 0.37 -6.75 12.49
C GLN A 62 -0.62 -5.59 12.50
N PRO A 63 -0.17 -4.33 12.30
CA PRO A 63 -1.07 -3.19 12.24
C PRO A 63 -2.04 -3.35 11.08
N THR A 64 -3.30 -3.00 11.34
CA THR A 64 -4.34 -2.87 10.33
C THR A 64 -4.24 -1.48 9.72
N TYR A 65 -3.81 -1.41 8.47
CA TYR A 65 -3.64 -0.13 7.77
C TYR A 65 -4.90 0.27 7.01
N VAL A 66 -5.32 1.52 7.18
CA VAL A 66 -6.26 2.20 6.30
C VAL A 66 -5.46 3.07 5.35
N TYR A 67 -5.61 2.79 4.06
CA TYR A 67 -4.89 3.49 3.00
C TYR A 67 -5.65 4.75 2.54
N PRO A 68 -4.92 5.79 2.12
CA PRO A 68 -5.54 6.98 1.54
C PRO A 68 -6.22 6.64 0.22
N GLU A 69 -7.20 7.45 -0.19
CA GLU A 69 -8.06 7.13 -1.34
C GLU A 69 -7.25 7.05 -2.64
N GLU A 70 -6.20 7.86 -2.79
CA GLU A 70 -5.29 7.84 -3.93
C GLU A 70 -4.67 6.45 -4.13
N VAL A 71 -4.24 5.79 -3.04
CA VAL A 71 -3.67 4.43 -3.10
C VAL A 71 -4.74 3.42 -3.48
N LYS A 72 -5.95 3.55 -2.90
CA LYS A 72 -7.08 2.68 -3.23
C LYS A 72 -7.45 2.82 -4.71
N MET A 73 -7.52 4.05 -5.22
CA MET A 73 -7.76 4.36 -6.64
C MET A 73 -6.65 3.80 -7.52
N LEU A 74 -5.37 3.98 -7.17
CA LEU A 74 -4.25 3.45 -7.93
C LEU A 74 -4.37 1.93 -8.11
N ILE A 75 -4.62 1.19 -7.03
CA ILE A 75 -4.72 -0.28 -7.06
C ILE A 75 -5.97 -0.73 -7.83
N ARG A 76 -7.09 -0.01 -7.69
CA ARG A 76 -8.33 -0.27 -8.44
C ARG A 76 -8.13 -0.02 -9.93
N SER A 77 -7.46 1.06 -10.32
CA SER A 77 -7.13 1.40 -11.71
C SER A 77 -6.13 0.42 -12.32
N ALA A 78 -5.13 0.00 -11.56
CA ALA A 78 -4.12 -0.97 -12.01
C ALA A 78 -4.71 -2.37 -12.26
N PHE A 79 -5.72 -2.78 -11.49
CA PHE A 79 -6.35 -4.09 -11.57
C PHE A 79 -7.88 -3.93 -11.42
N PRO A 80 -8.67 -3.71 -12.47
CA PRO A 80 -10.05 -3.18 -12.37
C PRO A 80 -11.13 -4.15 -11.87
N LYS A 81 -10.91 -5.47 -11.90
CA LYS A 81 -12.00 -6.44 -11.61
C LYS A 81 -12.48 -6.47 -10.15
N ASP A 82 -13.79 -6.54 -9.94
CA ASP A 82 -14.51 -6.80 -8.67
C ASP A 82 -14.06 -5.92 -7.49
N ILE A 83 -14.57 -4.68 -7.43
CA ILE A 83 -14.35 -3.77 -6.30
C ILE A 83 -15.14 -4.28 -5.09
N CYS A 84 -14.44 -4.82 -4.10
CA CYS A 84 -15.04 -5.08 -2.79
C CYS A 84 -14.90 -3.82 -1.93
N GLY A 85 -15.99 -3.08 -1.78
CA GLY A 85 -16.07 -1.86 -0.96
C GLY A 85 -16.27 -2.18 0.52
N HIS A 86 -15.43 -3.02 1.11
CA HIS A 86 -15.47 -3.19 2.55
C HIS A 86 -15.20 -1.84 3.23
N PRO A 87 -16.01 -1.45 4.22
CA PRO A 87 -15.77 -0.23 4.96
C PRO A 87 -14.42 -0.31 5.66
N ASP A 88 -13.77 0.84 5.82
CA ASP A 88 -12.53 0.90 6.58
C ASP A 88 -12.80 0.42 8.02
N PRO A 89 -11.94 -0.45 8.58
CA PRO A 89 -12.06 -0.86 9.97
C PRO A 89 -11.95 0.38 10.87
N ASN A 90 -12.80 0.44 11.89
CA ASN A 90 -12.87 1.54 12.84
C ASN A 90 -12.70 0.98 14.25
N HIS A 91 -11.46 0.70 14.65
CA HIS A 91 -11.09 0.29 16.00
C HIS A 91 -9.74 0.91 16.37
N ASP A 92 -9.42 0.97 17.67
CA ASP A 92 -8.31 1.75 18.21
C ASP A 92 -6.90 1.36 17.72
N GLU A 93 -6.79 0.16 17.12
CA GLU A 93 -5.55 -0.41 16.60
C GLU A 93 -5.34 -0.15 15.09
N VAL A 94 -6.24 0.59 14.46
CA VAL A 94 -6.13 0.96 13.05
C VAL A 94 -5.13 2.09 12.87
N VAL A 95 -4.23 1.93 11.90
CA VAL A 95 -3.28 2.94 11.49
C VAL A 95 -3.75 3.57 10.18
N HIS A 96 -4.12 4.85 10.23
CA HIS A 96 -4.41 5.63 9.04
C HIS A 96 -3.10 6.10 8.40
N ILE A 97 -2.84 5.63 7.19
CA ILE A 97 -1.67 6.04 6.41
C ILE A 97 -1.99 7.35 5.69
N THR A 98 -1.10 8.32 5.84
CA THR A 98 -1.16 9.58 5.09
C THR A 98 -0.31 9.50 3.83
N LEU A 99 -0.55 10.40 2.88
CA LEU A 99 0.34 10.56 1.72
C LEU A 99 1.77 10.92 2.17
N GLU A 100 1.90 11.76 3.20
CA GLU A 100 3.19 12.16 3.76
C GLU A 100 4.01 10.95 4.24
N ASP A 101 3.37 9.97 4.90
CA ASP A 101 4.02 8.74 5.32
C ASP A 101 4.61 7.96 4.13
N LEU A 102 3.89 7.92 3.02
CA LEU A 102 4.33 7.24 1.79
C LEU A 102 5.51 7.97 1.13
N TRP A 103 5.48 9.30 1.10
CA TRP A 103 6.54 10.14 0.54
C TRP A 103 7.82 10.08 1.38
N LYS A 104 7.72 10.05 2.71
CA LYS A 104 8.88 9.86 3.62
C LYS A 104 9.65 8.56 3.36
N MET A 105 9.03 7.57 2.73
CA MET A 105 9.66 6.29 2.40
C MET A 105 10.47 6.34 1.09
N GLU A 106 10.20 7.30 0.20
CA GLU A 106 10.91 7.41 -1.07
C GLU A 106 12.38 7.83 -0.89
N GLY A 107 12.65 8.68 0.11
CA GLY A 107 14.00 9.17 0.42
C GLY A 107 14.87 8.25 1.29
N ARG A 108 14.37 7.09 1.76
CA ARG A 108 15.12 6.19 2.66
C ARG A 108 15.81 5.01 1.95
N GLY A 109 15.81 4.97 0.62
CA GLY A 109 16.47 3.95 -0.19
C GLY A 109 17.82 4.40 -0.76
N SER A 110 18.83 4.56 0.10
CA SER A 110 20.25 4.59 -0.29
C SER A 110 21.10 4.31 0.93
N VAL A 111 21.34 3.03 1.21
CA VAL A 111 22.57 2.53 1.80
C VAL A 111 22.84 1.14 1.25
#